data_AF-A0A0G1ZKX4-F1
#
_entry.id   AF-A0A0G1ZKX4-F1
#
_cell.length_a   1.000
_cell.length_b   1.000
_cell.length_c   1.000
_cell.angle_alpha   90.00
_cell.angle_beta   90.00
_cell.angle_gamma   90.00
#
_symmetry.space_group_name_H-M   'P 1'
#
loop_
_entity.id
_entity.type
_entity.pdbx_description
1 polymer ?
#
loop_
_entity_poly.entity_id
_entity_poly.type
_entity_poly.pdbx_seq_one_letter_code
_entity_poly.pdbx_strand_id
1 'polypeptide(L)'
;MRTLFICPSFIRERESRVVGYKIPDLEAFIAAVKDAFVNPDLNEVTPGEFVISKPEISRLVKPGIGKRSNNPEDYVLRNHRGKVGAFLKREFAIPYADYNVIIWTLPRFSKESTESPSDFEDLTKFMKSGCTHALVGAKAASAVVDAEDFVRNIMDTPRQDFFTHPFEVLVDDVRNSAQRVTTFYDMWSLVAD
;
A
#
# COMPACT_ATOMS: atom_id res chain seq x y z
N MET A 1 7.03 23.18 14.99
CA MET A 1 6.49 21.92 15.56
C MET A 1 5.91 21.11 14.42
N ARG A 2 6.27 19.82 14.28
CA ARG A 2 5.69 18.94 13.25
C ARG A 2 4.26 18.57 13.66
N THR A 3 3.34 18.57 12.71
CA THR A 3 1.91 18.30 12.90
C THR A 3 1.41 17.45 11.75
N LEU A 4 0.67 16.39 12.07
CA LEU A 4 0.27 15.36 11.11
C LEU A 4 -1.23 15.45 10.79
N PHE A 5 -1.52 15.64 9.51
CA PHE A 5 -2.83 15.49 8.91
C PHE A 5 -3.05 14.03 8.50
N ILE A 6 -4.22 13.47 8.78
CA ILE A 6 -4.59 12.13 8.31
C ILE A 6 -5.54 12.30 7.14
N CYS A 7 -5.14 11.85 5.95
CA CYS A 7 -5.95 11.97 4.75
C CYS A 7 -7.28 11.21 4.89
N PRO A 8 -8.44 11.85 4.72
CA PRO A 8 -9.73 11.18 4.70
C PRO A 8 -9.83 10.07 3.64
N SER A 9 -9.20 10.24 2.47
CA SER A 9 -9.15 9.16 1.46
C SER A 9 -8.45 7.92 1.99
N PHE A 10 -7.35 8.06 2.74
CA PHE A 10 -6.64 6.95 3.37
C PHE A 10 -7.56 6.18 4.33
N ILE A 11 -8.33 6.88 5.17
CA ILE A 11 -9.30 6.24 6.08
C ILE A 11 -10.35 5.45 5.30
N ARG A 12 -11.02 6.12 4.33
CA ARG A 12 -12.07 5.50 3.50
C ARG A 12 -11.56 4.28 2.74
N GLU A 13 -10.35 4.36 2.18
CA GLU A 13 -9.73 3.25 1.46
C GLU A 13 -9.51 2.05 2.39
N ARG A 14 -9.10 2.27 3.65
CA ARG A 14 -8.82 1.18 4.60
C ARG A 14 -10.11 0.56 5.17
N GLU A 15 -11.13 1.37 5.42
CA GLU A 15 -12.42 0.89 5.96
C GLU A 15 -13.21 0.07 4.93
N SER A 16 -13.15 0.45 3.64
CA SER A 16 -13.90 -0.21 2.57
C SER A 16 -13.23 -1.46 1.99
N ARG A 17 -11.98 -1.75 2.41
CA ARG A 17 -11.17 -2.81 1.81
C ARG A 17 -11.59 -4.20 2.32
N VAL A 18 -12.21 -4.99 1.43
CA VAL A 18 -12.60 -6.39 1.70
C VAL A 18 -11.49 -7.39 1.36
N VAL A 19 -10.73 -7.11 0.29
CA VAL A 19 -9.66 -7.95 -0.25
C VAL A 19 -8.32 -7.24 -0.12
N GLY A 20 -7.27 -8.00 0.22
CA GLY A 20 -5.92 -7.48 0.43
C GLY A 20 -5.69 -7.12 1.89
N TYR A 21 -4.70 -6.28 2.13
CA TYR A 21 -4.26 -5.97 3.49
C TYR A 21 -5.28 -5.10 4.22
N LYS A 22 -5.31 -5.23 5.54
CA LYS A 22 -6.30 -4.56 6.38
C LYS A 22 -5.64 -4.00 7.64
N ILE A 23 -6.18 -2.92 8.15
CA ILE A 23 -5.84 -2.38 9.46
C ILE A 23 -7.09 -2.56 10.33
N PRO A 24 -7.21 -3.64 11.12
CA PRO A 24 -8.44 -3.94 11.85
C PRO A 24 -8.77 -2.89 12.90
N ASP A 25 -7.75 -2.32 13.53
CA ASP A 25 -7.86 -1.26 14.52
C ASP A 25 -7.16 0.00 13.98
N LEU A 26 -7.94 0.80 13.25
CA LEU A 26 -7.44 2.01 12.60
C LEU A 26 -7.08 3.10 13.62
N GLU A 27 -7.78 3.16 14.75
CA GLU A 27 -7.51 4.14 15.81
C GLU A 27 -6.17 3.85 16.48
N ALA A 28 -5.92 2.59 16.88
CA ALA A 28 -4.63 2.18 17.42
C ALA A 28 -3.49 2.39 16.41
N PHE A 29 -3.74 2.12 15.13
CA PHE A 29 -2.77 2.36 14.07
C PHE A 29 -2.42 3.84 13.93
N ILE A 30 -3.42 4.73 13.85
CA ILE A 30 -3.19 6.18 13.75
C ILE A 30 -2.46 6.71 14.99
N ALA A 31 -2.80 6.21 16.18
CA ALA A 31 -2.11 6.57 17.42
C ALA A 31 -0.63 6.19 17.38
N ALA A 32 -0.30 4.96 16.98
CA ALA A 32 1.08 4.49 16.82
C ALA A 32 1.86 5.31 15.78
N VAL A 33 1.23 5.66 14.65
CA VAL A 33 1.85 6.52 13.62
C VAL A 33 2.13 7.92 14.17
N LYS A 34 1.19 8.52 14.90
CA LYS A 34 1.39 9.86 15.50
C LYS A 34 2.52 9.88 16.52
N ASP A 35 2.61 8.84 17.35
CA ASP A 35 3.70 8.68 18.33
C ASP A 35 5.06 8.52 17.63
N ALA A 36 5.14 7.68 16.60
CA ALA A 36 6.35 7.51 15.83
C ALA A 36 6.74 8.78 15.03
N PHE A 37 5.77 9.59 14.61
CA PHE A 37 6.01 10.81 13.84
C PHE A 37 6.61 11.95 14.67
N VAL A 38 6.34 12.01 15.98
CA VAL A 38 6.94 13.01 16.87
C VAL A 38 8.40 12.67 17.23
N ASN A 39 8.89 11.50 16.82
CA ASN A 39 10.27 11.10 17.04
C ASN A 39 11.24 12.07 16.31
N PRO A 40 12.25 12.62 17.01
CA PRO A 40 13.24 13.51 16.41
C PRO A 40 14.07 12.84 15.30
N ASP A 41 14.24 11.52 15.33
CA ASP A 41 15.06 10.72 14.41
C ASP A 41 14.30 10.30 13.13
N LEU A 42 13.15 10.93 12.84
CA LEU A 42 12.40 10.64 11.62
C LEU A 42 13.20 11.09 10.38
N ASN A 43 13.63 10.12 9.59
CA ASN A 43 14.46 10.34 8.42
C ASN A 43 13.61 10.67 7.18
N GLU A 44 14.05 11.71 6.48
CA GLU A 44 13.56 12.06 5.15
C GLU A 44 14.25 11.16 4.11
N VAL A 45 13.47 10.44 3.32
CA VAL A 45 14.00 9.48 2.33
C VAL A 45 14.20 10.15 0.98
N THR A 46 13.28 11.04 0.61
CA THR A 46 13.42 11.96 -0.53
C THR A 46 12.85 13.32 -0.13
N PRO A 47 13.18 14.42 -0.83
CA PRO A 47 12.71 15.75 -0.44
C PRO A 47 11.18 15.81 -0.29
N GLY A 48 10.74 16.05 0.94
CA GLY A 48 9.37 16.13 1.40
C GLY A 48 8.70 14.78 1.71
N GLU A 49 9.42 13.67 1.73
CA GLU A 49 8.92 12.33 2.02
C GLU A 49 9.64 11.67 3.19
N PHE A 50 8.86 11.24 4.17
CA PHE A 50 9.31 10.54 5.36
C PHE A 50 8.70 9.14 5.39
N VAL A 51 9.49 8.18 5.86
CA VAL A 51 9.04 6.79 6.04
C VAL A 51 9.18 6.38 7.50
N ILE A 52 8.10 5.87 8.07
CA ILE A 52 8.10 5.25 9.40
C ILE A 52 8.06 3.74 9.21
N SER A 53 9.12 3.07 9.65
CA SER A 53 9.26 1.61 9.68
C SER A 53 9.42 1.16 11.12
N LYS A 54 8.31 0.74 11.75
CA LYS A 54 8.28 0.43 13.18
C LYS A 54 7.53 -0.89 13.45
N PRO A 55 8.12 -1.84 14.20
CA PRO A 55 7.48 -3.13 14.48
C PRO A 55 6.08 -3.02 15.11
N GLU A 56 5.87 -2.04 15.98
CA GLU A 56 4.59 -1.75 16.63
C GLU A 56 3.49 -1.39 15.62
N ILE A 57 3.84 -0.67 14.56
CA ILE A 57 2.90 -0.32 13.48
C ILE A 57 2.65 -1.57 12.63
N SER A 58 3.69 -2.32 12.26
CA SER A 58 3.57 -3.55 11.45
C SER A 58 2.62 -4.58 12.06
N ARG A 59 2.60 -4.71 13.39
CA ARG A 59 1.72 -5.65 14.12
C ARG A 59 0.23 -5.31 14.04
N LEU A 60 -0.09 -4.04 13.77
CA LEU A 60 -1.48 -3.57 13.65
C LEU A 60 -2.05 -3.78 12.24
N VAL A 61 -1.23 -4.26 11.30
CA VAL A 61 -1.63 -4.50 9.92
C VAL A 61 -1.75 -5.99 9.66
N LYS A 62 -2.92 -6.40 9.17
CA LYS A 62 -3.18 -7.75 8.68
C LYS A 62 -2.77 -7.87 7.21
N PRO A 63 -1.94 -8.86 6.87
CA PRO A 63 -1.44 -9.00 5.51
C PRO A 63 -2.50 -9.40 4.49
N GLY A 64 -2.29 -8.93 3.26
CA GLY A 64 -3.25 -9.10 2.16
C GLY A 64 -3.09 -10.38 1.35
N ILE A 65 -2.14 -11.22 1.71
CA ILE A 65 -1.78 -12.41 0.95
C ILE A 65 -1.48 -13.59 1.88
N GLY A 66 -1.68 -14.79 1.34
CA GLY A 66 -1.36 -16.05 2.00
C GLY A 66 -0.83 -17.06 0.99
N LYS A 67 -0.14 -18.09 1.47
CA LYS A 67 0.27 -19.21 0.61
C LYS A 67 -0.97 -19.97 0.18
N ARG A 68 -1.09 -20.33 -1.09
CA ARG A 68 -2.23 -21.11 -1.58
C ARG A 68 -2.36 -22.42 -0.81
N SER A 69 -3.61 -22.75 -0.51
CA SER A 69 -4.01 -24.03 0.02
C SER A 69 -4.71 -24.86 -1.05
N ASN A 70 -4.58 -26.18 -0.96
CA ASN A 70 -5.36 -27.12 -1.76
C ASN A 70 -6.73 -27.44 -1.12
N ASN A 71 -6.97 -26.96 0.10
CA ASN A 71 -8.24 -27.14 0.80
C ASN A 71 -9.23 -26.02 0.42
N PRO A 72 -10.37 -26.34 -0.23
CA PRO A 72 -11.37 -25.33 -0.59
C PRO A 72 -11.96 -24.58 0.61
N GLU A 73 -12.00 -25.21 1.80
CA GLU A 73 -12.51 -24.60 3.02
C GLU A 73 -11.64 -23.44 3.52
N ASP A 74 -10.41 -23.30 3.04
CA ASP A 74 -9.52 -22.20 3.40
C ASP A 74 -9.88 -20.91 2.64
N TYR A 75 -10.86 -20.95 1.75
CA TYR A 75 -11.23 -19.85 0.87
C TYR A 75 -12.64 -19.31 1.16
N VAL A 76 -12.85 -18.04 0.80
CA VAL A 76 -14.14 -17.34 0.79
C VAL A 76 -14.37 -16.71 -0.57
N LEU A 77 -15.62 -16.71 -1.01
CA LEU A 77 -16.02 -16.04 -2.25
C LEU A 77 -16.36 -14.58 -1.96
N ARG A 78 -15.76 -13.66 -2.73
CA ARG A 78 -16.06 -12.22 -2.65
C ARG A 78 -16.19 -11.61 -4.04
N ASN A 79 -17.05 -10.61 -4.14
CA ASN A 79 -17.05 -9.71 -5.29
C ASN A 79 -15.96 -8.67 -5.08
N HIS A 80 -14.99 -8.64 -6.00
CA HIS A 80 -13.92 -7.66 -6.02
C HIS A 80 -13.78 -7.12 -7.44
N ARG A 81 -13.91 -5.79 -7.59
CA ARG A 81 -13.84 -5.10 -8.89
C ARG A 81 -14.82 -5.67 -9.94
N GLY A 82 -16.04 -6.00 -9.50
CA GLY A 82 -17.10 -6.51 -10.37
C GLY A 82 -16.95 -7.98 -10.76
N LYS A 83 -16.00 -8.72 -10.19
CA LYS A 83 -15.80 -10.14 -10.43
C LYS A 83 -15.86 -10.92 -9.12
N VAL A 84 -16.57 -12.05 -9.14
CA VAL A 84 -16.56 -12.99 -8.02
C VAL A 84 -15.31 -13.87 -8.12
N GLY A 85 -14.49 -13.89 -7.07
CA GLY A 85 -13.29 -14.70 -6.97
C GLY A 85 -13.23 -15.46 -5.65
N ALA A 86 -12.40 -16.50 -5.61
CA ALA A 86 -12.04 -17.21 -4.38
C ALA A 86 -10.76 -16.59 -3.78
N PHE A 87 -10.85 -16.21 -2.51
CA PHE A 87 -9.80 -15.53 -1.75
C PHE A 87 -9.51 -16.33 -0.49
N LEU A 88 -8.26 -16.40 -0.04
CA LEU A 88 -7.92 -17.06 1.21
C LEU A 88 -8.58 -16.35 2.40
N LYS A 89 -9.05 -17.10 3.39
CA LYS A 89 -9.50 -16.54 4.67
C LYS A 89 -8.32 -15.84 5.37
N ARG A 90 -8.64 -14.78 6.13
CA ARG A 90 -7.63 -13.93 6.78
C ARG A 90 -6.72 -14.63 7.77
N GLU A 91 -7.16 -15.71 8.37
CA GLU A 91 -6.34 -16.54 9.27
C GLU A 91 -5.16 -17.23 8.55
N PHE A 92 -5.20 -17.36 7.23
CA PHE A 92 -4.12 -17.91 6.40
C PHE A 92 -3.16 -16.86 5.83
N ALA A 93 -3.31 -15.59 6.23
CA ALA A 93 -2.39 -14.54 5.82
C ALA A 93 -0.99 -14.77 6.38
N ILE A 94 0.05 -14.62 5.55
CA ILE A 94 1.44 -14.68 6.04
C ILE A 94 1.78 -13.39 6.79
N PRO A 95 2.54 -13.41 7.89
CA PRO A 95 2.91 -12.19 8.61
C PRO A 95 3.74 -11.24 7.74
N TYR A 96 3.58 -9.92 7.93
CA TYR A 96 4.47 -8.94 7.32
C TYR A 96 5.85 -8.99 7.99
N ALA A 97 6.90 -8.96 7.17
CA ALA A 97 8.26 -8.72 7.65
C ALA A 97 8.36 -7.27 8.18
N ASP A 98 7.95 -6.31 7.35
CA ASP A 98 7.97 -4.88 7.67
C ASP A 98 6.79 -4.15 7.04
N TYR A 99 6.34 -3.06 7.69
CA TYR A 99 5.32 -2.14 7.20
C TYR A 99 5.81 -0.71 7.30
N ASN A 100 5.76 -0.01 6.16
CA ASN A 100 6.26 1.34 5.99
C ASN A 100 5.09 2.30 5.84
N VAL A 101 5.07 3.32 6.68
CA VAL A 101 4.09 4.41 6.61
C VAL A 101 4.73 5.60 5.92
N ILE A 102 4.07 6.14 4.90
CA ILE A 102 4.58 7.22 4.07
C ILE A 102 3.90 8.52 4.50
N ILE A 103 4.73 9.50 4.81
CA ILE A 103 4.30 10.83 5.23
C ILE A 103 4.90 11.86 4.29
N TRP A 104 4.07 12.75 3.75
CA TRP A 104 4.52 13.82 2.87
C TRP A 104 4.37 15.18 3.53
N THR A 105 5.29 16.09 3.22
CA THR A 105 5.12 17.51 3.51
C THR A 105 4.06 18.12 2.59
N LEU A 106 3.51 19.28 2.95
CA LEU A 106 2.58 20.00 2.07
C LEU A 106 3.13 20.26 0.66
N PRO A 107 4.39 20.74 0.46
CA PRO A 107 4.93 20.91 -0.89
C PRO A 107 4.98 19.61 -1.71
N ARG A 108 5.36 18.49 -1.08
CA ARG A 108 5.38 17.18 -1.73
C ARG A 108 3.96 16.72 -2.08
N PHE A 109 3.05 16.80 -1.13
CA PHE A 109 1.64 16.45 -1.32
C PHE A 109 1.03 17.24 -2.48
N SER A 110 1.14 18.57 -2.48
CA SER A 110 0.59 19.42 -3.55
C SER A 110 1.14 19.10 -4.94
N LYS A 111 2.38 18.62 -5.03
CA LYS A 111 3.01 18.26 -6.30
C LYS A 111 2.50 16.91 -6.82
N GLU A 112 2.39 15.92 -5.95
CA GLU A 112 2.08 14.53 -6.32
C GLU A 112 0.55 14.26 -6.36
N SER A 113 -0.25 15.02 -5.61
CA SER A 113 -1.70 14.83 -5.46
C SER A 113 -2.52 15.64 -6.48
N THR A 114 -2.29 15.39 -7.78
CA THR A 114 -2.92 16.18 -8.88
C THR A 114 -3.90 15.39 -9.76
N GLU A 115 -4.07 14.09 -9.52
CA GLU A 115 -4.68 13.20 -10.53
C GLU A 115 -6.12 12.79 -10.22
N SER A 116 -6.53 12.73 -8.94
CA SER A 116 -7.89 12.28 -8.56
C SER A 116 -8.74 13.33 -7.82
N PRO A 117 -10.08 13.31 -7.96
CA PRO A 117 -10.97 14.18 -7.18
C PRO A 117 -10.80 14.04 -5.65
N SER A 118 -10.46 12.83 -5.17
CA SER A 118 -10.15 12.59 -3.76
C SER A 118 -8.86 13.27 -3.31
N ASP A 119 -7.86 13.35 -4.18
CA ASP A 119 -6.60 14.02 -3.88
C ASP A 119 -6.80 15.52 -3.72
N PHE A 120 -7.64 16.13 -4.56
CA PHE A 120 -7.99 17.55 -4.44
C PHE A 120 -8.78 17.86 -3.17
N GLU A 121 -9.70 16.97 -2.77
CA GLU A 121 -10.45 17.09 -1.51
C GLU A 121 -9.49 17.07 -0.31
N ASP A 122 -8.57 16.11 -0.30
CA ASP A 122 -7.61 15.93 0.78
C ASP A 122 -6.57 17.06 0.82
N LEU A 123 -6.07 17.52 -0.33
CA LEU A 123 -5.21 18.69 -0.42
C LEU A 123 -5.89 19.93 0.15
N THR A 124 -7.15 20.16 -0.21
CA THR A 124 -7.93 21.31 0.29
C THR A 124 -8.08 21.26 1.80
N LYS A 125 -8.38 20.09 2.36
CA LYS A 125 -8.50 19.90 3.82
C LYS A 125 -7.15 20.03 4.51
N PHE A 126 -6.09 19.51 3.91
CA PHE A 126 -4.73 19.59 4.43
C PHE A 126 -4.28 21.05 4.55
N MET A 127 -4.44 21.86 3.50
CA MET A 127 -4.13 23.30 3.53
C MET A 127 -4.91 24.06 4.62
N LYS A 128 -6.18 23.69 4.86
CA LYS A 128 -7.01 24.31 5.90
C LYS A 128 -6.70 23.85 7.32
N SER A 129 -6.07 22.69 7.48
CA SER A 129 -5.82 22.07 8.79
C SER A 129 -4.72 22.75 9.61
N GLY A 130 -3.85 23.56 8.97
CA GLY A 130 -2.64 24.09 9.60
C GLY A 130 -1.58 23.03 9.92
N CYS A 131 -1.79 21.77 9.50
CA CYS A 131 -0.79 20.72 9.62
C CYS A 131 0.37 20.94 8.64
N THR A 132 1.53 20.39 8.96
CA THR A 132 2.76 20.54 8.16
C THR A 132 3.04 19.30 7.30
N HIS A 133 2.54 18.14 7.72
CA HIS A 133 2.73 16.84 7.08
C HIS A 133 1.39 16.11 6.96
N ALA A 134 1.28 15.22 5.99
CA ALA A 134 0.12 14.38 5.75
C ALA A 134 0.52 12.90 5.68
N LEU A 135 -0.26 12.04 6.35
CA LEU A 135 -0.23 10.59 6.14
C LEU A 135 -0.90 10.29 4.81
N VAL A 136 -0.11 9.88 3.81
CA VAL A 136 -0.59 9.71 2.43
C VAL A 136 -0.81 8.27 2.05
N GLY A 137 -0.13 7.36 2.74
CA GLY A 137 -0.17 5.96 2.36
C GLY A 137 0.64 5.12 3.31
N ALA A 138 0.50 3.82 3.11
CA ALA A 138 1.34 2.87 3.78
C ALA A 138 1.53 1.65 2.88
N LYS A 139 2.73 1.11 2.90
CA LYS A 139 3.20 0.04 2.01
C LYS A 139 3.87 -0.99 2.89
N ALA A 140 3.54 -2.26 2.73
CA ALA A 140 4.37 -3.27 3.39
C ALA A 140 5.68 -3.47 2.61
N ALA A 141 6.76 -3.76 3.32
CA ALA A 141 8.10 -3.92 2.74
C ALA A 141 8.44 -5.38 2.39
N SER A 142 7.49 -6.32 2.57
CA SER A 142 7.71 -7.72 2.17
C SER A 142 7.85 -7.86 0.64
N ALA A 143 8.57 -8.89 0.19
CA ALA A 143 8.70 -9.23 -1.23
C ALA A 143 7.37 -9.67 -1.88
N VAL A 144 6.37 -9.98 -1.05
CA VAL A 144 5.05 -10.47 -1.43
C VAL A 144 4.11 -9.77 -0.45
N VAL A 145 3.42 -8.71 -0.85
CA VAL A 145 2.67 -7.83 0.09
C VAL A 145 1.21 -7.73 -0.25
N ASP A 146 0.99 -7.58 -1.54
CA ASP A 146 -0.28 -7.49 -2.21
C ASP A 146 0.01 -7.96 -3.63
N ALA A 147 -0.88 -8.76 -4.23
CA ALA A 147 -0.74 -9.12 -5.63
C ALA A 147 -0.78 -7.85 -6.50
N GLU A 148 -1.52 -6.83 -6.07
CA GLU A 148 -1.58 -5.55 -6.74
C GLU A 148 -0.30 -4.75 -6.60
N ASP A 149 0.33 -4.70 -5.43
CA ASP A 149 1.62 -4.03 -5.27
C ASP A 149 2.74 -4.81 -5.96
N PHE A 150 2.67 -6.14 -6.02
CA PHE A 150 3.63 -6.95 -6.76
C PHE A 150 3.48 -6.77 -8.27
N VAL A 151 2.25 -6.85 -8.80
CA VAL A 151 1.96 -6.59 -10.22
C VAL A 151 2.28 -5.14 -10.54
N ARG A 152 1.82 -4.18 -9.74
CA ARG A 152 2.13 -2.77 -9.92
C ARG A 152 3.62 -2.53 -9.82
N ASN A 153 4.37 -3.09 -8.87
CA ASN A 153 5.83 -2.92 -8.83
C ASN A 153 6.54 -3.59 -10.02
N ILE A 154 6.05 -4.70 -10.56
CA ILE A 154 6.54 -5.26 -11.82
C ILE A 154 6.27 -4.31 -13.00
N MET A 155 5.13 -3.63 -12.99
CA MET A 155 4.69 -2.69 -14.04
C MET A 155 5.27 -1.27 -13.89
N ASP A 156 5.50 -0.81 -12.65
CA ASP A 156 5.98 0.50 -12.19
C ASP A 156 7.47 0.46 -11.80
N THR A 157 8.17 -0.67 -12.00
CA THR A 157 9.65 -0.62 -11.95
C THR A 157 10.04 0.43 -12.99
N PRO A 158 10.57 1.60 -12.59
CA PRO A 158 10.76 2.68 -13.53
C PRO A 158 11.93 2.25 -14.42
N ARG A 159 11.64 1.73 -15.61
CA ARG A 159 12.53 2.03 -16.72
C ARG A 159 12.32 3.51 -16.98
N GLN A 160 13.27 4.32 -16.53
CA GLN A 160 13.48 5.68 -17.05
C GLN A 160 13.55 5.73 -18.59
N ASP A 161 13.50 4.57 -19.24
CA ASP A 161 13.67 4.36 -20.66
C ASP A 161 12.34 4.22 -21.44
N PHE A 162 11.18 4.12 -20.76
CA PHE A 162 9.89 3.94 -21.46
C PHE A 162 9.48 5.16 -22.31
N PHE A 163 9.86 6.37 -21.88
CA PHE A 163 9.57 7.61 -22.60
C PHE A 163 10.69 8.03 -23.56
N THR A 164 11.89 7.45 -23.44
CA THR A 164 13.04 7.71 -24.33
C THR A 164 13.20 6.65 -25.42
N HIS A 165 12.69 5.43 -25.23
CA HIS A 165 12.73 4.34 -26.21
C HIS A 165 11.38 3.60 -26.31
N PRO A 166 10.37 4.17 -26.99
CA PRO A 166 8.99 3.69 -26.94
C PRO A 166 8.72 2.31 -27.59
N PHE A 167 9.71 1.58 -28.10
CA PHE A 167 9.50 0.34 -28.86
C PHE A 167 10.47 -0.82 -28.58
N GLU A 168 11.40 -0.68 -27.63
CA GLU A 168 12.31 -1.78 -27.24
C GLU A 168 12.01 -2.29 -25.83
N VAL A 169 10.75 -2.56 -25.54
CA VAL A 169 10.48 -3.59 -24.54
C VAL A 169 10.78 -4.91 -25.23
N LEU A 170 11.96 -5.50 -24.96
CA LEU A 170 12.27 -6.83 -25.47
C LEU A 170 11.13 -7.76 -25.06
N VAL A 171 10.62 -8.53 -26.02
CA VAL A 171 9.53 -9.50 -25.80
C VAL A 171 9.82 -10.40 -24.59
N ASP A 172 11.10 -10.67 -24.33
CA ASP A 172 11.56 -11.47 -23.20
C ASP A 172 11.34 -10.78 -21.85
N ASP A 173 11.39 -9.45 -21.76
CA ASP A 173 11.06 -8.71 -20.54
C ASP A 173 9.58 -8.82 -20.19
N VAL A 174 8.71 -8.74 -21.20
CA VAL A 174 7.26 -8.95 -21.03
C VAL A 174 6.99 -10.39 -20.60
N ARG A 175 7.64 -11.37 -21.24
CA ARG A 175 7.52 -12.79 -20.87
C ARG A 175 7.99 -13.06 -19.46
N ASN A 176 9.15 -12.53 -19.07
CA ASN A 176 9.71 -12.68 -17.73
C ASN A 176 8.80 -12.04 -16.68
N SER A 177 8.24 -10.86 -16.97
CA SER A 177 7.29 -10.18 -16.09
C SER A 177 6.00 -10.99 -15.94
N ALA A 178 5.43 -11.46 -17.05
CA ALA A 178 4.25 -12.33 -17.05
C ALA A 178 4.50 -13.63 -16.29
N GLN A 179 5.66 -14.27 -16.48
CA GLN A 179 6.02 -15.50 -15.78
C GLN A 179 6.17 -15.29 -14.27
N ARG A 180 6.72 -14.15 -13.84
CA ARG A 180 6.78 -13.76 -12.42
C ARG A 180 5.39 -13.56 -11.83
N VAL A 181 4.48 -12.94 -12.58
CA VAL A 181 3.07 -12.79 -12.18
C VAL A 181 2.37 -14.15 -12.08
N THR A 182 2.53 -15.04 -13.06
CA THR A 182 1.96 -16.40 -13.01
C THR A 182 2.51 -17.18 -11.83
N THR A 183 3.84 -17.20 -11.66
CA THR A 183 4.50 -17.90 -10.52
C THR A 183 3.98 -17.37 -9.19
N PHE A 184 3.75 -16.06 -9.08
CA PHE A 184 3.13 -15.48 -7.90
C PHE A 184 1.73 -16.05 -7.67
N TYR A 185 0.84 -16.04 -8.67
CA TYR A 185 -0.54 -16.51 -8.52
C TYR A 185 -0.67 -18.04 -8.40
N ASP A 186 0.36 -18.80 -8.79
CA ASP A 186 0.45 -20.24 -8.56
C ASP A 186 0.80 -20.57 -7.10
N MET A 187 1.59 -19.71 -6.44
CA MET A 187 2.06 -19.95 -5.06
C MET A 187 1.25 -19.20 -4.00
N TRP A 188 0.73 -18.04 -4.35
CA TRP A 188 0.10 -17.08 -3.44
C TRP A 188 -1.33 -16.79 -3.87
N SER A 189 -2.18 -16.50 -2.88
CA SER A 189 -3.53 -16.01 -3.12
C SER A 189 -3.78 -14.77 -2.26
N LEU A 190 -4.63 -13.89 -2.80
CA LEU A 190 -5.13 -12.74 -2.09
C LEU A 190 -6.05 -13.18 -0.94
N VAL A 191 -6.02 -12.41 0.14
CA VAL A 191 -6.75 -12.69 1.36
C VAL A 191 -7.99 -11.81 1.45
N ALA A 192 -9.12 -12.38 1.89
CA ALA A 192 -10.37 -11.67 2.19
C ALA A 192 -10.90 -11.99 3.60
N ASP A 193 -11.72 -11.08 4.15
CA ASP A 193 -12.65 -11.41 5.24
C ASP A 193 -13.81 -12.23 4.69
#